data_AF-A0A2V8VAT1-F1
#
_entry.id   AF-A0A2V8VAT1-F1
#
_cell.length_a   1.000
_cell.length_b   1.000
_cell.length_c   1.000
_cell.angle_alpha   90.00
_cell.angle_beta   90.00
_cell.angle_gamma   90.00
#
_symmetry.space_group_name_H-M   'P 1'
#
loop_
_entity.id
_entity.type
_entity.pdbx_description
1 polymer ?
#
loop_
_entity_poly.entity_id
_entity_poly.type
_entity_poly.pdbx_seq_one_letter_code
_entity_poly.pdbx_strand_id
1 'polypeptide(L)'
;MGKNLVMFLACSAALRATTLQVGPDKSFHAPCAAIAVASPGDVIEIDAGLYRRDVCVIRQDKLTLRGVNGRAHLEADDASAQGKAIWVIHANDVVVENIEFSGASVPDQNGAGIRAEGVNLTVRNCYFHDNQDGILESNVAGSNILIEFSEFDQNGFGTGQAHNLYIGHAGSLTFRFNWSHRAKVGHLLKSRASQNYIYFNRLTDETGNSSYEIDLPNGGSSYVVGNLIEQGKNTGNSTILSYLEEGVSLLTSGKDLHVINNSFVNNRPAGSIFIHLASTADPAIATNNIFNGPGTVCDQPTAALTTNFVGDPLFVNADDFDYHLTVASPAIDQGSDAGPLTPAFEYAHPACGQERITTGARIDIGAYEFGGAGSPLVCQ
;
A
#
# COMPACT_ATOMS: atom_id res chain seq x y z
N MET A 1 -70.40 -13.29 -4.91
CA MET A 1 -69.09 -13.91 -4.68
C MET A 1 -68.05 -12.80 -4.56
N GLY A 2 -67.93 -12.17 -3.39
CA GLY A 2 -66.90 -11.16 -3.13
C GLY A 2 -65.65 -11.83 -2.59
N LYS A 3 -64.56 -11.79 -3.34
CA LYS A 3 -63.25 -12.29 -2.90
C LYS A 3 -62.62 -11.23 -2.01
N ASN A 4 -62.48 -11.52 -0.71
CA ASN A 4 -61.68 -10.72 0.20
C ASN A 4 -60.21 -10.85 -0.18
N LEU A 5 -59.62 -9.75 -0.66
CA LEU A 5 -58.20 -9.63 -0.91
C LEU A 5 -57.53 -9.26 0.42
N VAL A 6 -56.85 -10.22 1.05
CA VAL A 6 -56.01 -9.97 2.22
C VAL A 6 -54.70 -9.36 1.73
N MET A 7 -54.49 -8.08 2.02
CA MET A 7 -53.26 -7.36 1.72
C MET A 7 -52.25 -7.63 2.85
N PHE A 8 -51.24 -8.46 2.58
CA PHE A 8 -50.10 -8.60 3.48
C PHE A 8 -49.21 -7.37 3.35
N LEU A 9 -49.21 -6.50 4.37
CA LEU A 9 -48.15 -5.50 4.55
C LEU A 9 -46.87 -6.24 4.90
N ALA A 10 -45.97 -6.41 3.94
CA ALA A 10 -44.58 -6.76 4.21
C ALA A 10 -43.91 -5.51 4.81
N CYS A 11 -43.75 -5.49 6.12
CA CYS A 11 -42.96 -4.49 6.81
C CYS A 11 -41.48 -4.82 6.54
N SER A 12 -40.89 -4.19 5.54
CA SER A 12 -39.43 -4.25 5.32
C SER A 12 -38.76 -3.52 6.47
N ALA A 13 -38.44 -4.23 7.54
CA ALA A 13 -37.54 -3.72 8.57
C ALA A 13 -36.21 -3.43 7.88
N ALA A 14 -35.85 -2.15 7.76
CA ALA A 14 -34.51 -1.77 7.36
C ALA A 14 -33.55 -2.36 8.41
N LEU A 15 -32.75 -3.36 8.03
CA LEU A 15 -31.66 -3.84 8.88
C LEU A 15 -30.75 -2.64 9.13
N ARG A 16 -30.75 -2.14 10.36
CA ARG A 16 -29.78 -1.14 10.80
C ARG A 16 -28.49 -1.89 11.11
N ALA A 17 -27.38 -1.45 10.52
CA ALA A 17 -26.05 -1.84 10.95
C ALA A 17 -25.93 -1.67 12.46
N THR A 18 -25.51 -2.73 13.15
CA THR A 18 -25.29 -2.75 14.59
C THR A 18 -23.80 -2.62 14.88
N THR A 19 -23.45 -2.01 16.02
CA THR A 19 -22.08 -1.98 16.52
C THR A 19 -21.88 -3.09 17.56
N LEU A 20 -20.96 -4.02 17.30
CA LEU A 20 -20.51 -5.03 18.24
C LEU A 20 -19.22 -4.53 18.91
N GLN A 21 -19.15 -4.66 20.24
CA GLN A 21 -18.01 -4.21 21.05
C GLN A 21 -17.18 -5.41 21.46
N VAL A 22 -15.88 -5.35 21.16
CA VAL A 22 -14.89 -6.38 21.46
C VAL A 22 -13.85 -5.81 22.41
N GLY A 23 -13.47 -6.58 23.42
CA GLY A 23 -12.42 -6.20 24.36
C GLY A 23 -12.43 -7.08 25.61
N PRO A 24 -11.36 -7.03 26.44
CA PRO A 24 -11.24 -7.86 27.64
C PRO A 24 -12.43 -7.75 28.59
N ASP A 25 -13.06 -6.56 28.66
CA ASP A 25 -14.20 -6.26 29.54
C ASP A 25 -15.55 -6.17 28.79
N LYS A 26 -15.61 -6.61 27.53
CA LYS A 26 -16.83 -6.58 26.69
C LYS A 26 -17.47 -7.96 26.58
N SER A 27 -18.71 -8.02 26.09
CA SER A 27 -19.42 -9.29 25.87
C SER A 27 -18.69 -10.21 24.87
N PHE A 28 -17.99 -9.64 23.89
CA PHE A 28 -17.07 -10.38 23.04
C PHE A 28 -15.65 -10.10 23.50
N HIS A 29 -14.95 -11.12 24.00
CA HIS A 29 -13.56 -10.95 24.43
C HIS A 29 -12.55 -10.98 23.27
N ALA A 30 -12.95 -11.41 22.07
CA ALA A 30 -12.07 -11.54 20.91
C ALA A 30 -12.81 -11.21 19.60
N PRO A 31 -12.12 -10.60 18.60
CA PRO A 31 -12.72 -10.20 17.33
C PRO A 31 -13.48 -11.31 16.62
N CYS A 32 -12.89 -12.50 16.52
CA CYS A 32 -13.49 -13.60 15.77
C CYS A 32 -14.81 -14.10 16.37
N ALA A 33 -15.03 -13.94 17.67
CA ALA A 33 -16.31 -14.25 18.31
C ALA A 33 -17.41 -13.26 17.89
N ALA A 34 -17.09 -11.98 17.75
CA ALA A 34 -18.03 -10.97 17.23
C ALA A 34 -18.28 -11.16 15.73
N ILE A 35 -17.23 -11.41 14.94
CA ILE A 35 -17.34 -11.67 13.49
C ILE A 35 -18.26 -12.85 13.21
N ALA A 36 -18.20 -13.92 14.00
CA ALA A 36 -19.02 -15.11 13.81
C ALA A 36 -20.54 -14.86 13.90
N VAL A 37 -20.97 -13.83 14.62
CA VAL A 37 -22.38 -13.51 14.84
C VAL A 37 -22.83 -12.20 14.17
N ALA A 38 -21.89 -11.46 13.58
CA ALA A 38 -22.19 -10.22 12.88
C ALA A 38 -23.11 -10.46 11.67
N SER A 39 -23.88 -9.43 11.32
CA SER A 39 -24.65 -9.35 10.09
C SER A 39 -23.93 -8.48 9.06
N PRO A 40 -24.21 -8.64 7.76
CA PRO A 40 -23.64 -7.76 6.75
C PRO A 40 -23.92 -6.28 7.04
N GLY A 41 -22.90 -5.44 6.91
CA GLY A 41 -22.99 -4.01 7.22
C GLY A 41 -22.70 -3.62 8.66
N ASP A 42 -22.53 -4.57 9.58
CA ASP A 42 -22.22 -4.28 10.98
C ASP A 42 -20.82 -3.66 11.16
N VAL A 43 -20.67 -2.92 12.26
CA VAL A 43 -19.38 -2.41 12.73
C VAL A 43 -18.93 -3.24 13.92
N ILE A 44 -17.68 -3.67 13.93
CA ILE A 44 -17.06 -4.35 15.06
C ILE A 44 -15.96 -3.41 15.58
N GLU A 45 -16.21 -2.81 16.73
CA GLU A 45 -15.27 -1.96 17.44
C GLU A 45 -14.46 -2.81 18.41
N ILE A 46 -13.14 -2.79 18.26
CA ILE A 46 -12.20 -3.66 18.95
C ILE A 46 -11.32 -2.79 19.83
N ASP A 47 -11.50 -2.88 21.15
CA ASP A 47 -10.64 -2.17 22.10
C ASP A 47 -9.18 -2.58 21.92
N ALA A 48 -8.27 -1.64 22.17
CA ALA A 48 -6.84 -1.92 22.22
C ALA A 48 -6.52 -3.08 23.17
N GLY A 49 -5.60 -3.95 22.75
CA GLY A 49 -5.24 -5.15 23.48
C GLY A 49 -4.57 -6.18 22.58
N LEU A 50 -3.93 -7.18 23.20
CA LEU A 50 -3.35 -8.31 22.51
C LEU A 50 -4.38 -9.44 22.38
N TYR A 51 -4.68 -9.81 21.14
CA TYR A 51 -5.59 -10.90 20.77
C TYR A 51 -4.77 -12.04 20.14
N ARG A 52 -4.11 -12.79 21.02
CA ARG A 52 -3.21 -13.88 20.63
C ARG A 52 -3.98 -15.08 20.08
N ARG A 53 -3.56 -15.59 18.92
CA ARG A 53 -4.14 -16.72 18.18
C ARG A 53 -5.60 -16.53 17.72
N ASP A 54 -6.12 -15.30 17.74
CA ASP A 54 -7.49 -15.01 17.28
C ASP A 54 -7.53 -14.89 15.75
N VAL A 55 -7.55 -16.05 15.10
CA VAL A 55 -7.55 -16.17 13.64
C VAL A 55 -8.89 -16.70 13.14
N CYS A 56 -9.44 -16.10 12.10
CA CYS A 56 -10.73 -16.54 11.56
C CYS A 56 -10.95 -16.13 10.11
N VAL A 57 -12.09 -16.58 9.61
CA VAL A 57 -12.54 -16.35 8.25
C VAL A 57 -13.74 -15.43 8.28
N ILE A 58 -13.69 -14.35 7.50
CA ILE A 58 -14.73 -13.32 7.42
C ILE A 58 -15.60 -13.60 6.20
N ARG A 59 -16.91 -13.75 6.41
CA ARG A 59 -17.89 -14.10 5.34
C ARG A 59 -19.03 -13.10 5.19
N GLN A 60 -19.18 -12.20 6.15
CA GLN A 60 -20.22 -11.20 6.16
C GLN A 60 -19.75 -10.00 5.35
N ASP A 61 -20.47 -9.67 4.28
CA ASP A 61 -20.17 -8.52 3.45
C ASP A 61 -20.31 -7.21 4.23
N LYS A 62 -19.59 -6.17 3.80
CA LYS A 62 -19.74 -4.79 4.29
C LYS A 62 -19.45 -4.60 5.77
N LEU A 63 -18.70 -5.52 6.39
CA LEU A 63 -18.24 -5.31 7.76
C LEU A 63 -17.21 -4.17 7.81
N THR A 64 -17.31 -3.38 8.87
CA THR A 64 -16.22 -2.49 9.31
C THR A 64 -15.60 -3.06 10.57
N LEU A 65 -14.31 -3.36 10.53
CA LEU A 65 -13.51 -3.88 11.64
C LEU A 65 -12.57 -2.77 12.09
N ARG A 66 -12.79 -2.21 13.28
CA ARG A 66 -12.10 -0.98 13.71
C ARG A 66 -11.49 -1.12 15.10
N GLY A 67 -10.20 -0.88 15.23
CA GLY A 67 -9.57 -0.66 16.51
C GLY A 67 -10.02 0.65 17.15
N VAL A 68 -10.44 0.61 18.41
CA VAL A 68 -10.85 1.77 19.21
C VAL A 68 -10.09 1.81 20.54
N ASN A 69 -10.05 2.99 21.16
CA ASN A 69 -9.35 3.20 22.44
C ASN A 69 -7.84 2.81 22.39
N GLY A 70 -7.23 2.95 21.20
CA GLY A 70 -5.88 2.50 20.86
C GLY A 70 -5.92 1.49 19.70
N ARG A 71 -4.79 0.84 19.42
CA ARG A 71 -4.67 -0.14 18.33
C ARG A 71 -4.84 -1.56 18.88
N ALA A 72 -5.71 -2.35 18.28
CA ALA A 72 -5.85 -3.77 18.59
C ALA A 72 -4.73 -4.57 17.91
N HIS A 73 -4.07 -5.46 18.64
CA HIS A 73 -2.96 -6.27 18.13
C HIS A 73 -3.36 -7.73 17.99
N LEU A 74 -3.45 -8.20 16.75
CA LEU A 74 -3.68 -9.60 16.41
C LEU A 74 -2.32 -10.28 16.19
N GLU A 75 -1.95 -11.15 17.11
CA GLU A 75 -0.73 -11.95 17.02
C GLU A 75 -1.10 -13.39 16.63
N ALA A 76 -0.61 -13.87 15.49
CA ALA A 76 -0.94 -15.18 14.98
C ALA A 76 -0.47 -16.31 15.90
N ASP A 77 0.77 -16.22 16.42
CA ASP A 77 1.39 -17.23 17.29
C ASP A 77 1.20 -18.67 16.74
N ASP A 78 1.71 -18.95 15.54
CA ASP A 78 1.54 -20.21 14.79
C ASP A 78 0.08 -20.60 14.45
N ALA A 79 -0.92 -19.80 14.83
CA ALA A 79 -2.30 -20.00 14.39
C ALA A 79 -2.51 -19.36 13.01
N SER A 80 -3.36 -19.98 12.20
CA SER A 80 -3.82 -19.39 10.95
C SER A 80 -5.22 -19.87 10.60
N ALA A 81 -6.02 -18.97 10.05
CA ALA A 81 -7.29 -19.30 9.43
C ALA A 81 -7.02 -20.00 8.09
N GLN A 82 -7.59 -21.20 7.94
CA GLN A 82 -7.49 -22.04 6.74
C GLN A 82 -6.04 -22.36 6.30
N GLY A 83 -5.05 -22.26 7.20
CA GLY A 83 -3.65 -22.42 6.82
C GLY A 83 -3.11 -21.27 5.95
N LYS A 84 -3.74 -20.08 6.00
CA LYS A 84 -3.43 -18.96 5.08
C LYS A 84 -3.05 -17.66 5.77
N ALA A 85 -3.80 -17.20 6.77
CA ALA A 85 -3.65 -15.85 7.32
C ALA A 85 -4.19 -15.70 8.75
N ILE A 86 -3.95 -14.56 9.40
CA ILE A 86 -4.68 -14.17 10.62
C ILE A 86 -6.16 -14.02 10.26
N TRP A 87 -6.46 -13.19 9.26
CA TRP A 87 -7.80 -13.07 8.68
C TRP A 87 -7.83 -13.49 7.22
N VAL A 88 -8.70 -14.45 6.90
CA VAL A 88 -9.07 -14.77 5.51
C VAL A 88 -10.42 -14.13 5.21
N ILE A 89 -10.45 -13.19 4.28
CA ILE A 89 -11.64 -12.39 3.96
C ILE A 89 -12.25 -12.91 2.65
N HIS A 90 -13.30 -13.72 2.75
CA HIS A 90 -14.14 -14.09 1.59
C HIS A 90 -15.24 -13.06 1.32
N ALA A 91 -15.53 -12.22 2.30
CA ALA A 91 -16.56 -11.19 2.26
C ALA A 91 -16.21 -10.05 1.29
N ASN A 92 -17.23 -9.43 0.73
CA ASN A 92 -17.11 -8.26 -0.13
C ASN A 92 -17.20 -6.95 0.67
N ASP A 93 -16.60 -5.88 0.15
CA ASP A 93 -16.72 -4.51 0.65
C ASP A 93 -16.31 -4.36 2.14
N VAL A 94 -15.29 -5.12 2.59
CA VAL A 94 -14.81 -5.07 3.97
C VAL A 94 -13.89 -3.86 4.18
N VAL A 95 -14.02 -3.24 5.35
CA VAL A 95 -13.19 -2.13 5.82
C VAL A 95 -12.45 -2.56 7.08
N VAL A 96 -11.13 -2.39 7.12
CA VAL A 96 -10.25 -2.70 8.25
C VAL A 96 -9.50 -1.44 8.67
N GLU A 97 -9.64 -1.02 9.92
CA GLU A 97 -9.15 0.28 10.40
C GLU A 97 -8.44 0.16 11.75
N ASN A 98 -7.25 0.74 11.88
CA ASN A 98 -6.53 0.84 13.17
C ASN A 98 -6.29 -0.51 13.87
N ILE A 99 -5.78 -1.51 13.12
CA ILE A 99 -5.46 -2.84 13.63
C ILE A 99 -4.01 -3.21 13.28
N GLU A 100 -3.34 -3.87 14.21
CA GLU A 100 -1.99 -4.42 14.07
C GLU A 100 -2.06 -5.94 13.84
N PHE A 101 -1.29 -6.45 12.87
CA PHE A 101 -1.26 -7.84 12.44
C PHE A 101 0.19 -8.34 12.46
N SER A 102 0.45 -9.42 13.19
CA SER A 102 1.82 -9.92 13.30
C SER A 102 1.98 -11.43 13.44
N GLY A 103 3.16 -11.91 13.05
CA GLY A 103 3.62 -13.27 13.29
C GLY A 103 2.96 -14.34 12.43
N ALA A 104 2.19 -13.98 11.39
CA ALA A 104 1.55 -14.95 10.52
C ALA A 104 2.59 -15.79 9.78
N SER A 105 2.57 -17.10 10.02
CA SER A 105 3.49 -18.06 9.43
C SER A 105 2.74 -19.36 9.12
N VAL A 106 2.85 -19.84 7.88
CA VAL A 106 2.20 -21.07 7.43
C VAL A 106 3.21 -21.95 6.67
N PRO A 107 2.95 -23.27 6.53
CA PRO A 107 3.87 -24.19 5.84
C PRO A 107 4.20 -23.80 4.39
N ASP A 108 3.26 -23.15 3.70
CA ASP A 108 3.41 -22.68 2.32
C ASP A 108 4.25 -21.40 2.18
N GLN A 109 4.76 -20.87 3.30
CA GLN A 109 5.68 -19.72 3.34
C GLN A 109 5.08 -18.39 2.87
N ASN A 110 3.75 -18.27 2.86
CA ASN A 110 2.99 -17.08 2.44
C ASN A 110 1.85 -16.71 3.42
N GLY A 111 2.09 -16.97 4.70
CA GLY A 111 1.19 -16.69 5.81
C GLY A 111 0.97 -15.20 5.96
N ALA A 112 -0.26 -14.75 5.71
CA ALA A 112 -0.55 -13.32 5.63
C ALA A 112 -1.16 -12.73 6.92
N GLY A 113 -0.95 -11.45 7.18
CA GLY A 113 -1.82 -10.71 8.10
C GLY A 113 -3.28 -10.75 7.61
N ILE A 114 -3.48 -10.38 6.33
CA ILE A 114 -4.77 -10.54 5.64
C ILE A 114 -4.58 -11.30 4.32
N ARG A 115 -5.37 -12.36 4.14
CA ARG A 115 -5.62 -12.97 2.83
C ARG A 115 -6.94 -12.45 2.29
N ALA A 116 -6.90 -11.64 1.23
CA ALA A 116 -8.09 -11.05 0.61
C ALA A 116 -8.58 -11.93 -0.56
N GLU A 117 -9.78 -12.50 -0.42
CA GLU A 117 -10.40 -13.42 -1.39
C GLU A 117 -11.80 -12.94 -1.86
N GLY A 118 -12.35 -11.89 -1.23
CA GLY A 118 -13.59 -11.21 -1.63
C GLY A 118 -13.37 -9.97 -2.51
N VAL A 119 -14.46 -9.41 -3.02
CA VAL A 119 -14.46 -8.21 -3.87
C VAL A 119 -14.39 -6.95 -3.02
N ASN A 120 -13.47 -6.04 -3.34
CA ASN A 120 -13.17 -4.79 -2.67
C ASN A 120 -12.68 -4.96 -1.22
N LEU A 121 -11.57 -4.29 -0.92
CA LEU A 121 -11.02 -4.21 0.43
C LEU A 121 -10.52 -2.80 0.68
N THR A 122 -10.84 -2.26 1.84
CA THR A 122 -10.26 -1.01 2.33
C THR A 122 -9.50 -1.26 3.62
N VAL A 123 -8.24 -0.81 3.67
CA VAL A 123 -7.37 -0.88 4.85
C VAL A 123 -6.88 0.52 5.19
N ARG A 124 -7.06 0.96 6.44
CA ARG A 124 -6.62 2.27 6.92
C ARG A 124 -5.91 2.20 8.26
N ASN A 125 -4.85 2.98 8.43
CA ASN A 125 -4.17 3.12 9.73
C ASN A 125 -3.79 1.77 10.37
N CYS A 126 -3.49 0.76 9.55
CA CYS A 126 -3.13 -0.58 10.03
C CYS A 126 -1.61 -0.76 10.07
N TYR A 127 -1.15 -1.71 10.87
CA TYR A 127 0.26 -2.07 10.93
C TYR A 127 0.45 -3.56 10.71
N PHE A 128 1.24 -3.93 9.70
CA PHE A 128 1.53 -5.31 9.35
C PHE A 128 3.02 -5.56 9.53
N HIS A 129 3.39 -6.42 10.48
CA HIS A 129 4.81 -6.71 10.69
C HIS A 129 5.10 -8.15 11.08
N ASP A 130 6.30 -8.60 10.74
CA ASP A 130 6.78 -9.94 11.08
C ASP A 130 5.87 -11.09 10.61
N ASN A 131 5.07 -10.85 9.56
CA ASN A 131 4.33 -11.90 8.86
C ASN A 131 5.18 -12.45 7.72
N GLN A 132 4.83 -13.61 7.16
CA GLN A 132 5.40 -14.02 5.88
C GLN A 132 4.93 -13.07 4.77
N ASP A 133 3.63 -12.72 4.73
CA ASP A 133 3.07 -11.64 3.91
C ASP A 133 2.32 -10.62 4.78
N GLY A 134 2.45 -9.31 4.51
CA GLY A 134 1.60 -8.33 5.20
C GLY A 134 0.14 -8.48 4.75
N ILE A 135 -0.09 -8.22 3.46
CA ILE A 135 -1.36 -8.51 2.77
C ILE A 135 -1.07 -9.31 1.51
N LEU A 136 -1.84 -10.37 1.29
CA LEU A 136 -1.84 -11.17 0.08
C LEU A 136 -3.26 -11.22 -0.51
N GLU A 137 -3.50 -10.40 -1.54
CA GLU A 137 -4.71 -10.48 -2.34
C GLU A 137 -4.60 -11.66 -3.30
N SER A 138 -5.75 -12.23 -3.65
CA SER A 138 -5.80 -13.38 -4.55
C SER A 138 -5.66 -12.97 -6.01
N ASN A 139 -6.76 -12.88 -6.75
CA ASN A 139 -6.82 -12.50 -8.17
C ASN A 139 -8.27 -12.14 -8.49
N VAL A 140 -8.89 -11.33 -7.63
CA VAL A 140 -10.32 -11.05 -7.71
C VAL A 140 -10.57 -9.99 -8.77
N ALA A 141 -10.87 -10.43 -9.99
CA ALA A 141 -11.08 -9.57 -11.14
C ALA A 141 -12.13 -8.47 -10.85
N GLY A 142 -11.78 -7.21 -11.15
CA GLY A 142 -12.65 -6.05 -10.92
C GLY A 142 -12.71 -5.55 -9.47
N SER A 143 -12.01 -6.21 -8.54
CA SER A 143 -11.88 -5.76 -7.14
C SER A 143 -11.11 -4.44 -7.05
N ASN A 144 -11.55 -3.51 -6.21
CA ASN A 144 -10.86 -2.28 -5.92
C ASN A 144 -10.27 -2.33 -4.52
N ILE A 145 -8.95 -2.22 -4.45
CA ILE A 145 -8.21 -2.28 -3.19
C ILE A 145 -7.74 -0.87 -2.84
N LEU A 146 -8.13 -0.37 -1.66
CA LEU A 146 -7.65 0.88 -1.09
C LEU A 146 -6.83 0.57 0.17
N ILE A 147 -5.59 1.02 0.21
CA ILE A 147 -4.73 0.93 1.38
C ILE A 147 -4.15 2.32 1.63
N GLU A 148 -4.42 2.87 2.80
CA GLU A 148 -3.93 4.19 3.18
C GLU A 148 -3.51 4.31 4.64
N PHE A 149 -2.60 5.25 4.92
CA PHE A 149 -2.11 5.56 6.27
C PHE A 149 -1.54 4.35 7.03
N SER A 150 -1.15 3.29 6.32
CA SER A 150 -0.77 2.01 6.91
C SER A 150 0.73 1.79 6.85
N GLU A 151 1.24 1.00 7.79
CA GLU A 151 2.64 0.64 7.92
C GLU A 151 2.85 -0.86 7.63
N PHE A 152 3.90 -1.17 6.87
CA PHE A 152 4.33 -2.54 6.58
C PHE A 152 5.83 -2.66 6.88
N ASP A 153 6.19 -3.50 7.85
CA ASP A 153 7.58 -3.65 8.32
C ASP A 153 7.98 -5.12 8.42
N GLN A 154 9.16 -5.49 7.93
CA GLN A 154 9.74 -6.80 8.24
C GLN A 154 8.85 -8.01 7.91
N ASN A 155 7.93 -7.88 6.95
CA ASN A 155 7.24 -9.04 6.40
C ASN A 155 8.13 -9.71 5.34
N GLY A 156 8.00 -11.02 5.20
CA GLY A 156 8.76 -11.81 4.24
C GLY A 156 9.31 -13.09 4.88
N PHE A 157 9.54 -14.10 4.03
CA PHE A 157 10.09 -15.40 4.44
C PHE A 157 11.59 -15.55 4.13
N GLY A 158 12.19 -14.63 3.35
CA GLY A 158 13.60 -14.70 2.94
C GLY A 158 13.87 -15.45 1.62
N THR A 159 12.86 -16.06 1.00
CA THR A 159 12.97 -16.73 -0.31
C THR A 159 12.62 -15.83 -1.49
N GLY A 160 12.09 -14.63 -1.21
CA GLY A 160 11.67 -13.65 -2.22
C GLY A 160 10.26 -13.84 -2.79
N GLN A 161 9.49 -14.81 -2.27
CA GLN A 161 8.11 -15.09 -2.71
C GLN A 161 7.02 -14.46 -1.85
N ALA A 162 7.40 -13.94 -0.68
CA ALA A 162 6.51 -13.31 0.28
C ALA A 162 6.95 -11.86 0.50
N HIS A 163 6.01 -10.95 0.72
CA HIS A 163 6.20 -9.51 0.54
C HIS A 163 5.51 -8.70 1.66
N ASN A 164 5.87 -7.42 1.78
CA ASN A 164 5.08 -6.49 2.60
C ASN A 164 3.64 -6.38 2.06
N LEU A 165 3.51 -6.20 0.75
CA LEU A 165 2.21 -6.13 0.07
C LEU A 165 2.27 -6.87 -1.26
N TYR A 166 1.35 -7.79 -1.47
CA TYR A 166 1.13 -8.43 -2.76
C TYR A 166 -0.36 -8.34 -3.16
N ILE A 167 -0.64 -7.50 -4.15
CA ILE A 167 -1.92 -7.46 -4.85
C ILE A 167 -1.88 -8.30 -6.13
N GLY A 168 -2.82 -9.23 -6.28
CA GLY A 168 -2.99 -10.03 -7.48
C GLY A 168 -3.71 -9.28 -8.60
N HIS A 169 -4.37 -10.01 -9.50
CA HIS A 169 -5.10 -9.47 -10.64
C HIS A 169 -6.43 -8.79 -10.24
N ALA A 170 -6.34 -7.77 -9.39
CA ALA A 170 -7.46 -6.89 -9.03
C ALA A 170 -7.79 -5.89 -10.16
N GLY A 171 -8.97 -5.26 -10.07
CA GLY A 171 -9.35 -4.15 -10.95
C GLY A 171 -8.48 -2.92 -10.72
N SER A 172 -8.29 -2.53 -9.46
CA SER A 172 -7.41 -1.42 -9.09
C SER A 172 -6.75 -1.60 -7.72
N LEU A 173 -5.56 -1.00 -7.58
CA LEU A 173 -4.92 -0.71 -6.31
C LEU A 173 -4.76 0.81 -6.17
N THR A 174 -5.28 1.37 -5.08
CA THR A 174 -4.89 2.69 -4.58
C THR A 174 -4.07 2.49 -3.30
N PHE A 175 -2.78 2.78 -3.37
CA PHE A 175 -1.84 2.70 -2.27
C PHE A 175 -1.31 4.11 -2.00
N ARG A 176 -1.78 4.75 -0.92
CA ARG A 176 -1.40 6.14 -0.62
C ARG A 176 -1.09 6.46 0.84
N PHE A 177 -0.14 7.37 1.07
CA PHE A 177 0.24 7.80 2.43
C PHE A 177 0.70 6.66 3.35
N ASN A 178 1.19 5.57 2.77
CA ASN A 178 1.67 4.41 3.51
C ASN A 178 3.18 4.49 3.73
N TRP A 179 3.66 3.72 4.71
CA TRP A 179 5.07 3.44 4.92
C TRP A 179 5.31 1.95 4.78
N SER A 180 6.03 1.52 3.75
CA SER A 180 6.42 0.12 3.59
C SER A 180 7.93 0.05 3.54
N HIS A 181 8.51 -0.75 4.43
CA HIS A 181 9.95 -0.79 4.65
C HIS A 181 10.43 -2.16 5.11
N ARG A 182 11.73 -2.39 4.91
CA ARG A 182 12.48 -3.54 5.44
C ARG A 182 11.83 -4.90 5.19
N ALA A 183 11.30 -5.17 4.00
CA ALA A 183 10.84 -6.52 3.69
C ALA A 183 12.01 -7.52 3.81
N LYS A 184 11.74 -8.72 4.34
CA LYS A 184 12.73 -9.79 4.56
C LYS A 184 12.93 -10.54 3.25
N VAL A 185 13.78 -9.97 2.37
CA VAL A 185 13.72 -10.26 0.92
C VAL A 185 12.30 -9.92 0.43
N GLY A 186 11.90 -10.31 -0.79
CA GLY A 186 10.57 -9.96 -1.29
C GLY A 186 10.49 -8.48 -1.66
N HIS A 187 9.30 -7.86 -1.64
CA HIS A 187 9.11 -6.52 -2.20
C HIS A 187 8.39 -5.64 -1.18
N LEU A 188 8.66 -4.33 -1.21
CA LEU A 188 7.90 -3.38 -0.41
C LEU A 188 6.47 -3.25 -0.96
N LEU A 189 6.31 -3.33 -2.29
CA LEU A 189 5.03 -3.40 -2.98
C LEU A 189 5.14 -4.27 -4.23
N LYS A 190 4.26 -5.27 -4.36
CA LYS A 190 4.02 -6.04 -5.59
C LYS A 190 2.54 -5.91 -6.01
N SER A 191 2.26 -5.54 -7.26
CA SER A 191 0.87 -5.46 -7.76
C SER A 191 0.70 -5.98 -9.18
N ARG A 192 -0.37 -6.75 -9.40
CA ARG A 192 -0.84 -7.20 -10.73
C ARG A 192 -2.16 -6.55 -11.15
N ALA A 193 -2.61 -5.54 -10.41
CA ALA A 193 -3.87 -4.87 -10.69
C ALA A 193 -3.86 -4.17 -12.05
N SER A 194 -5.02 -4.07 -12.69
CA SER A 194 -5.17 -3.40 -13.98
C SER A 194 -4.93 -1.89 -13.91
N GLN A 195 -5.18 -1.28 -12.76
CA GLN A 195 -4.86 0.12 -12.48
C GLN A 195 -4.10 0.22 -11.16
N ASN A 196 -2.98 0.95 -11.15
CA ASN A 196 -2.16 1.14 -9.96
C ASN A 196 -1.99 2.63 -9.69
N TYR A 197 -2.49 3.10 -8.55
CA TYR A 197 -2.35 4.46 -8.05
C TYR A 197 -1.48 4.43 -6.80
N ILE A 198 -0.18 4.65 -6.98
CA ILE A 198 0.84 4.56 -5.93
C ILE A 198 1.26 6.00 -5.60
N TYR A 199 0.62 6.59 -4.60
CA TYR A 199 0.69 8.02 -4.34
C TYR A 199 1.20 8.40 -2.97
N PHE A 200 2.17 9.32 -2.90
CA PHE A 200 2.54 9.98 -1.64
C PHE A 200 2.93 8.98 -0.53
N ASN A 201 3.59 7.89 -0.90
CA ASN A 201 4.08 6.88 0.05
C ASN A 201 5.55 7.09 0.39
N ARG A 202 5.97 6.45 1.47
CA ARG A 202 7.37 6.16 1.77
C ARG A 202 7.64 4.68 1.58
N LEU A 203 8.42 4.34 0.56
CA LEU A 203 8.80 2.98 0.16
C LEU A 203 10.32 2.87 0.28
N THR A 204 10.81 2.60 1.48
CA THR A 204 12.24 2.72 1.82
C THR A 204 12.75 1.44 2.45
N ASP A 205 13.75 0.79 1.86
CA ASP A 205 14.31 -0.45 2.42
C ASP A 205 15.11 -0.19 3.71
N GLU A 206 15.70 1.01 3.85
CA GLU A 206 16.44 1.46 5.01
C GLU A 206 17.60 0.51 5.37
N THR A 207 17.54 -0.13 6.54
CA THR A 207 18.52 -1.12 6.98
C THR A 207 18.16 -2.54 6.54
N GLY A 208 17.08 -2.71 5.78
CA GLY A 208 16.55 -3.97 5.29
C GLY A 208 17.38 -4.61 4.19
N ASN A 209 16.79 -5.63 3.55
CA ASN A 209 17.37 -6.39 2.46
C ASN A 209 16.30 -6.79 1.42
N SER A 210 15.35 -5.89 1.16
CA SER A 210 14.27 -6.09 0.18
C SER A 210 14.84 -6.35 -1.22
N SER A 211 14.02 -6.90 -2.12
CA SER A 211 14.31 -7.02 -3.55
C SER A 211 13.94 -5.72 -4.26
N TYR A 212 12.77 -5.64 -4.90
CA TYR A 212 12.25 -4.39 -5.46
C TYR A 212 11.51 -3.55 -4.41
N GLU A 213 11.67 -2.22 -4.48
CA GLU A 213 10.82 -1.28 -3.75
C GLU A 213 9.42 -1.22 -4.37
N ILE A 214 9.32 -1.27 -5.70
CA ILE A 214 8.06 -1.37 -6.43
C ILE A 214 8.18 -2.41 -7.54
N ASP A 215 7.26 -3.37 -7.55
CA ASP A 215 7.15 -4.39 -8.59
C ASP A 215 5.76 -4.41 -9.21
N LEU A 216 5.68 -4.15 -10.52
CA LEU A 216 4.46 -4.14 -11.33
C LEU A 216 4.57 -5.19 -12.45
N PRO A 217 4.59 -6.49 -12.08
CA PRO A 217 5.09 -7.57 -12.93
C PRO A 217 4.35 -7.78 -14.23
N ASN A 218 3.04 -7.52 -14.23
CA ASN A 218 2.19 -7.66 -15.41
C ASN A 218 1.68 -6.32 -15.95
N GLY A 219 2.32 -5.21 -15.55
CA GLY A 219 1.99 -3.87 -15.99
C GLY A 219 0.68 -3.35 -15.39
N GLY A 220 -0.24 -2.93 -16.25
CA GLY A 220 -1.42 -2.15 -15.87
C GLY A 220 -1.18 -0.65 -16.01
N SER A 221 -2.23 0.14 -16.21
CA SER A 221 -2.11 1.61 -16.25
C SER A 221 -1.70 2.11 -14.87
N SER A 222 -0.46 2.59 -14.76
CA SER A 222 0.21 2.76 -13.46
C SER A 222 0.74 4.17 -13.27
N TYR A 223 0.41 4.75 -12.12
CA TYR A 223 0.75 6.11 -11.72
C TYR A 223 1.50 6.06 -10.41
N VAL A 224 2.80 6.33 -10.47
CA VAL A 224 3.72 6.40 -9.32
C VAL A 224 4.02 7.88 -9.11
N VAL A 225 3.34 8.50 -8.14
CA VAL A 225 3.31 9.97 -8.01
C VAL A 225 3.64 10.42 -6.60
N GLY A 226 4.60 11.33 -6.46
CA GLY A 226 4.88 11.99 -5.18
C GLY A 226 5.46 11.08 -4.09
N ASN A 227 6.04 9.93 -4.44
CA ASN A 227 6.56 8.97 -3.47
C ASN A 227 8.02 9.27 -3.12
N LEU A 228 8.38 9.00 -1.87
CA LEU A 228 9.76 8.80 -1.46
C LEU A 228 10.09 7.30 -1.63
N ILE A 229 11.09 6.99 -2.44
CA ILE A 229 11.48 5.61 -2.77
C ILE A 229 12.98 5.46 -2.52
N GLU A 230 13.37 4.52 -1.66
CA GLU A 230 14.77 4.30 -1.32
C GLU A 230 15.16 2.83 -1.40
N GLN A 231 16.21 2.58 -2.18
CA GLN A 231 16.88 1.29 -2.26
C GLN A 231 18.05 1.23 -1.27
N GLY A 232 17.92 0.31 -0.32
CA GLY A 232 18.89 0.08 0.74
C GLY A 232 20.19 -0.57 0.24
N LYS A 233 21.27 -0.34 0.98
CA LYS A 233 22.61 -0.87 0.64
C LYS A 233 22.70 -2.40 0.59
N ASN A 234 21.79 -3.12 1.26
CA ASN A 234 21.78 -4.58 1.32
C ASN A 234 20.70 -5.21 0.40
N THR A 235 20.09 -4.42 -0.49
CA THR A 235 19.04 -4.91 -1.39
C THR A 235 19.46 -6.17 -2.17
N GLY A 236 18.51 -7.08 -2.34
CA GLY A 236 18.69 -8.29 -3.13
C GLY A 236 18.70 -8.03 -4.64
N ASN A 237 18.04 -6.98 -5.11
CA ASN A 237 17.89 -6.68 -6.54
C ASN A 237 18.50 -5.33 -6.92
N SER A 238 18.95 -5.19 -8.16
CA SER A 238 19.53 -3.94 -8.64
C SER A 238 18.47 -2.96 -9.14
N THR A 239 17.28 -3.42 -9.48
CA THR A 239 16.19 -2.56 -9.94
C THR A 239 15.39 -2.02 -8.76
N ILE A 240 14.92 -0.78 -8.85
CA ILE A 240 14.10 -0.13 -7.81
C ILE A 240 12.61 -0.24 -8.13
N LEU A 241 12.22 0.26 -9.30
CA LEU A 241 10.89 0.11 -9.88
C LEU A 241 10.95 -0.81 -11.11
N SER A 242 10.31 -1.98 -11.03
CA SER A 242 10.16 -2.90 -12.14
C SER A 242 8.76 -2.86 -12.74
N TYR A 243 8.67 -2.93 -14.06
CA TYR A 243 7.41 -2.88 -14.80
C TYR A 243 7.39 -3.86 -15.98
N LEU A 244 6.34 -4.68 -16.04
CA LEU A 244 6.09 -5.68 -17.10
C LEU A 244 7.16 -6.77 -17.26
N GLU A 245 8.04 -6.98 -16.29
CA GLU A 245 9.15 -7.94 -16.40
C GLU A 245 8.68 -9.41 -16.38
N GLU A 246 7.54 -9.73 -15.77
CA GLU A 246 6.87 -11.04 -15.91
C GLU A 246 5.96 -11.12 -17.16
N GLY A 247 5.90 -10.06 -17.96
CA GLY A 247 5.21 -10.02 -19.25
C GLY A 247 3.73 -9.66 -19.17
N VAL A 248 3.12 -9.52 -20.35
CA VAL A 248 1.71 -9.13 -20.48
C VAL A 248 0.80 -10.28 -20.05
N SER A 249 -0.17 -9.98 -19.18
CA SER A 249 -1.24 -10.91 -18.80
C SER A 249 -2.54 -10.57 -19.53
N LEU A 250 -3.37 -11.58 -19.82
CA LEU A 250 -4.74 -11.36 -20.29
C LEU A 250 -5.68 -10.83 -19.19
N LEU A 251 -5.22 -10.87 -17.93
CA LEU A 251 -5.96 -10.42 -16.75
C LEU A 251 -5.65 -8.97 -16.34
N THR A 252 -4.66 -8.36 -16.98
CA THR A 252 -4.21 -6.99 -16.70
C THR A 252 -4.34 -6.15 -17.98
N SER A 253 -5.08 -5.04 -17.93
CA SER A 253 -5.17 -4.09 -19.04
C SER A 253 -4.26 -2.89 -18.83
N GLY A 254 -3.59 -2.42 -19.88
CA GLY A 254 -2.74 -1.22 -19.82
C GLY A 254 -1.25 -1.56 -19.78
N LYS A 255 -0.44 -0.69 -20.38
CA LYS A 255 1.01 -0.82 -20.51
C LYS A 255 1.73 0.52 -20.34
N ASP A 256 1.00 1.52 -19.86
CA ASP A 256 1.44 2.87 -19.60
C ASP A 256 1.93 3.00 -18.15
N LEU A 257 3.12 3.59 -18.00
CA LEU A 257 3.72 3.93 -16.73
C LEU A 257 3.99 5.43 -16.67
N HIS A 258 3.44 6.07 -15.64
CA HIS A 258 3.66 7.47 -15.30
C HIS A 258 4.38 7.59 -13.97
N VAL A 259 5.59 8.16 -13.97
CA VAL A 259 6.44 8.33 -12.78
C VAL A 259 6.67 9.82 -12.56
N ILE A 260 5.93 10.42 -11.64
CA ILE A 260 5.83 11.89 -11.53
C ILE A 260 6.22 12.37 -10.12
N ASN A 261 7.14 13.33 -10.03
CA ASN A 261 7.48 13.98 -8.77
C ASN A 261 7.87 13.02 -7.63
N ASN A 262 8.59 11.93 -7.93
CA ASN A 262 9.11 11.03 -6.90
C ASN A 262 10.54 11.41 -6.52
N SER A 263 10.94 11.12 -5.29
CA SER A 263 12.34 11.17 -4.87
C SER A 263 12.87 9.75 -4.76
N PHE A 264 13.69 9.34 -5.74
CA PHE A 264 14.41 8.07 -5.70
C PHE A 264 15.79 8.26 -5.07
N VAL A 265 16.13 7.40 -4.13
CA VAL A 265 17.45 7.33 -3.48
C VAL A 265 17.99 5.93 -3.65
N ASN A 266 19.23 5.81 -4.12
CA ASN A 266 19.90 4.53 -4.26
C ASN A 266 21.19 4.49 -3.45
N ASN A 267 21.20 3.66 -2.42
CA ASN A 267 22.37 3.43 -1.58
C ASN A 267 23.19 2.19 -2.00
N ARG A 268 22.77 1.48 -3.07
CA ARG A 268 23.54 0.37 -3.64
C ARG A 268 24.77 0.90 -4.41
N PRO A 269 25.99 0.38 -4.21
CA PRO A 269 27.21 0.97 -4.76
C PRO A 269 27.32 1.01 -6.29
N ALA A 270 26.72 0.06 -7.01
CA ALA A 270 26.78 -0.03 -8.46
C ALA A 270 25.72 -0.96 -9.05
N GLY A 271 25.47 -0.78 -10.36
CA GLY A 271 24.67 -1.68 -11.19
C GLY A 271 23.16 -1.49 -11.09
N SER A 272 22.68 -0.49 -10.34
CA SER A 272 21.26 -0.26 -10.17
C SER A 272 20.58 0.33 -11.40
N ILE A 273 19.29 0.04 -11.53
CA ILE A 273 18.38 0.64 -12.51
C ILE A 273 17.22 1.23 -11.71
N PHE A 274 17.02 2.55 -11.80
CA PHE A 274 15.93 3.20 -11.06
C PHE A 274 14.56 2.76 -11.60
N ILE A 275 14.41 2.75 -12.92
CA ILE A 275 13.17 2.37 -13.60
C ILE A 275 13.52 1.34 -14.69
N HIS A 276 13.08 0.09 -14.49
CA HIS A 276 13.18 -0.97 -15.48
C HIS A 276 11.82 -1.19 -16.14
N LEU A 277 11.81 -1.28 -17.47
CA LEU A 277 10.62 -1.70 -18.21
C LEU A 277 10.93 -2.77 -19.25
N ALA A 278 10.06 -3.77 -19.36
CA ALA A 278 10.11 -4.69 -20.48
C ALA A 278 9.89 -3.99 -21.83
N SER A 279 10.48 -4.51 -22.92
CA SER A 279 10.38 -3.92 -24.27
C SER A 279 8.95 -3.89 -24.84
N THR A 280 8.01 -4.60 -24.22
CA THR A 280 6.60 -4.61 -24.60
C THR A 280 5.77 -3.50 -23.94
N ALA A 281 6.35 -2.75 -23.00
CA ALA A 281 5.72 -1.60 -22.37
C ALA A 281 5.58 -0.43 -23.37
N ASP A 282 4.58 0.41 -23.17
CA ASP A 282 4.54 1.70 -23.85
C ASP A 282 5.70 2.59 -23.34
N PRO A 283 6.10 3.63 -24.08
CA PRO A 283 7.08 4.59 -23.59
C PRO A 283 6.68 5.16 -22.22
N ALA A 284 7.53 4.96 -21.20
CA ALA A 284 7.31 5.51 -19.88
C ALA A 284 7.34 7.05 -19.93
N ILE A 285 6.52 7.69 -19.10
CA ILE A 285 6.60 9.13 -18.86
C ILE A 285 7.16 9.34 -17.47
N ALA A 286 8.37 9.90 -17.38
CA ALA A 286 8.99 10.26 -16.11
C ALA A 286 9.26 11.76 -16.06
N THR A 287 8.57 12.45 -15.15
CA THR A 287 8.61 13.92 -15.04
C THR A 287 8.87 14.37 -13.62
N ASN A 288 9.72 15.38 -13.42
CA ASN A 288 10.01 15.99 -12.11
C ASN A 288 10.52 15.03 -11.03
N ASN A 289 11.18 13.92 -11.36
CA ASN A 289 11.72 13.02 -10.35
C ASN A 289 13.15 13.41 -9.95
N ILE A 290 13.51 13.16 -8.70
CA ILE A 290 14.90 13.14 -8.24
C ILE A 290 15.42 11.71 -8.36
N PHE A 291 16.60 11.54 -8.94
CA PHE A 291 17.38 10.30 -8.94
C PHE A 291 18.73 10.56 -8.26
N ASN A 292 18.81 10.21 -6.98
CA ASN A 292 20.01 10.34 -6.17
C ASN A 292 20.69 8.98 -5.99
N GLY A 293 22.02 8.94 -6.15
CA GLY A 293 22.81 7.70 -6.11
C GLY A 293 23.18 7.13 -7.49
N PRO A 294 24.05 6.12 -7.55
CA PRO A 294 24.55 5.57 -8.80
C PRO A 294 23.48 4.72 -9.51
N GLY A 295 23.43 4.73 -10.85
CA GLY A 295 22.56 3.83 -11.60
C GLY A 295 22.07 4.42 -12.92
N THR A 296 21.40 3.57 -13.70
CA THR A 296 20.70 3.99 -14.91
C THR A 296 19.32 4.50 -14.53
N VAL A 297 18.97 5.74 -14.91
CA VAL A 297 17.67 6.34 -14.60
C VAL A 297 16.51 5.51 -15.17
N CYS A 298 16.59 5.18 -16.46
CA CYS A 298 15.59 4.34 -17.13
C CYS A 298 16.31 3.59 -18.26
N ASP A 299 16.05 2.29 -18.39
CA ASP A 299 16.68 1.44 -19.41
C ASP A 299 15.83 1.27 -20.68
N GLN A 300 14.64 1.88 -20.73
CA GLN A 300 13.83 1.97 -21.93
C GLN A 300 14.24 3.20 -22.77
N PRO A 301 14.85 3.03 -23.96
CA PRO A 301 15.39 4.16 -24.73
C PRO A 301 14.32 5.13 -25.25
N THR A 302 13.06 4.67 -25.35
CA THR A 302 11.93 5.46 -25.83
C THR A 302 11.22 6.24 -24.73
N ALA A 303 11.62 6.08 -23.46
CA ALA A 303 11.00 6.79 -22.35
C ALA A 303 11.09 8.31 -22.52
N ALA A 304 10.00 9.00 -22.22
CA ALA A 304 9.95 10.45 -22.18
C ALA A 304 10.40 10.93 -20.80
N LEU A 305 11.67 11.36 -20.71
CA LEU A 305 12.27 11.90 -19.48
C LEU A 305 12.24 13.43 -19.55
N THR A 306 11.41 14.07 -18.72
CA THR A 306 11.25 15.53 -18.69
C THR A 306 11.59 16.06 -17.29
N THR A 307 12.38 17.14 -17.19
CA THR A 307 12.63 17.87 -15.92
C THR A 307 13.00 16.99 -14.72
N ASN A 308 13.64 15.84 -14.95
CA ASN A 308 14.16 15.02 -13.87
C ASN A 308 15.53 15.56 -13.42
N PHE A 309 15.80 15.50 -12.12
CA PHE A 309 17.08 15.84 -11.54
C PHE A 309 17.89 14.56 -11.25
N VAL A 310 19.16 14.54 -11.69
CA VAL A 310 20.09 13.43 -11.42
C VAL A 310 21.30 13.99 -10.72
N GLY A 311 21.60 13.50 -9.52
CA GLY A 311 22.73 13.97 -8.72
C GLY A 311 22.38 14.09 -7.23
N ASP A 312 23.14 14.90 -6.51
CA ASP A 312 22.88 15.20 -5.10
C ASP A 312 21.90 16.39 -4.97
N PRO A 313 20.66 16.16 -4.49
CA PRO A 313 19.67 17.21 -4.33
C PRO A 313 19.87 18.00 -3.02
N LEU A 314 20.88 17.69 -2.22
CA LEU A 314 21.15 18.29 -0.92
C LEU A 314 20.00 18.06 0.07
N PHE A 315 19.75 16.79 0.39
CA PHE A 315 18.80 16.39 1.42
C PHE A 315 19.22 16.86 2.81
N VAL A 316 18.23 17.06 3.71
CA VAL A 316 18.46 17.51 5.09
C VAL A 316 19.35 16.53 5.86
N ASN A 317 19.01 15.24 5.83
CA ASN A 317 19.78 14.20 6.52
C ASN A 317 19.48 12.80 5.95
N ALA A 318 20.13 12.46 4.84
CA ALA A 318 19.93 11.17 4.17
C ALA A 318 20.32 9.96 5.04
N ASP A 319 21.31 10.10 5.94
CA ASP A 319 21.76 9.02 6.82
C ASP A 319 20.68 8.60 7.85
N ASP A 320 19.82 9.55 8.26
CA ASP A 320 18.64 9.30 9.10
C ASP A 320 17.34 9.24 8.29
N PHE A 321 17.46 9.07 6.97
CA PHE A 321 16.34 8.97 6.02
C PHE A 321 15.40 10.18 5.99
N ASP A 322 15.91 11.37 6.32
CA ASP A 322 15.25 12.66 6.10
C ASP A 322 15.63 13.20 4.72
N TYR A 323 14.74 12.94 3.77
CA TYR A 323 14.90 13.28 2.36
C TYR A 323 14.16 14.57 1.95
N HIS A 324 13.86 15.45 2.91
CA HIS A 324 13.43 16.81 2.58
C HIS A 324 14.60 17.59 1.95
N LEU A 325 14.27 18.55 1.11
CA LEU A 325 15.25 19.42 0.46
C LEU A 325 15.81 20.45 1.46
N THR A 326 17.09 20.76 1.35
CA THR A 326 17.67 21.95 2.02
C THR A 326 17.42 23.20 1.18
N VAL A 327 17.57 24.39 1.78
CA VAL A 327 17.45 25.68 1.08
C VAL A 327 18.41 25.87 -0.11
N ALA A 328 19.50 25.10 -0.15
CA ALA A 328 20.49 25.17 -1.22
C ALA A 328 20.18 24.20 -2.37
N SER A 329 19.10 23.42 -2.27
CA SER A 329 18.81 22.35 -3.21
C SER A 329 18.66 22.87 -4.65
N PRO A 330 19.31 22.22 -5.64
CA PRO A 330 19.11 22.53 -7.05
C PRO A 330 17.75 22.05 -7.58
N ALA A 331 16.98 21.30 -6.79
CA ALA A 331 15.65 20.81 -7.18
C ALA A 331 14.53 21.84 -6.94
N ILE A 332 14.80 22.88 -6.15
CA ILE A 332 13.83 23.92 -5.80
C ILE A 332 13.50 24.76 -7.04
N ASP A 333 12.20 25.00 -7.27
CA ASP A 333 11.65 25.81 -8.35
C ASP A 333 12.02 25.34 -9.78
N GLN A 334 12.38 24.07 -9.95
CA GLN A 334 12.84 23.54 -11.24
C GLN A 334 11.84 22.62 -11.96
N GLY A 335 10.73 22.26 -11.34
CA GLY A 335 9.73 21.36 -11.93
C GLY A 335 8.94 21.99 -13.08
N SER A 336 8.40 21.15 -13.94
CA SER A 336 7.39 21.50 -14.95
C SER A 336 5.99 21.13 -14.47
N ASP A 337 4.96 21.73 -15.07
CA ASP A 337 3.57 21.31 -14.85
C ASP A 337 3.34 19.87 -15.37
N ALA A 338 2.89 18.98 -14.48
CA ALA A 338 2.52 17.61 -14.81
C ALA A 338 0.99 17.45 -15.05
N GLY A 339 0.27 18.57 -15.15
CA GLY A 339 -1.17 18.60 -15.41
C GLY A 339 -1.94 17.91 -14.29
N PRO A 340 -2.86 16.97 -14.61
CA PRO A 340 -3.64 16.24 -13.60
C PRO A 340 -2.82 15.40 -12.62
N LEU A 341 -1.54 15.12 -12.93
CA LEU A 341 -0.64 14.33 -12.09
C LEU A 341 0.28 15.20 -11.22
N THR A 342 0.14 16.53 -11.25
CA THR A 342 0.86 17.42 -10.33
C THR A 342 0.43 17.10 -8.89
N PRO A 343 1.35 16.67 -7.99
CA PRO A 343 1.01 16.30 -6.62
C PRO A 343 0.35 17.41 -5.82
N ALA A 344 -0.82 17.13 -5.24
CA ALA A 344 -1.49 18.02 -4.29
C ALA A 344 -1.13 17.73 -2.83
N PHE A 345 -0.43 16.62 -2.57
CA PHE A 345 -0.03 16.17 -1.25
C PHE A 345 1.40 15.64 -1.27
N GLU A 346 1.99 15.58 -0.07
CA GLU A 346 3.26 14.92 0.19
C GLU A 346 3.14 14.04 1.44
N TYR A 347 4.00 13.02 1.53
CA TYR A 347 4.00 12.09 2.65
C TYR A 347 4.46 12.77 3.95
N ALA A 348 3.77 12.52 5.06
CA ALA A 348 4.17 12.93 6.39
C ALA A 348 4.43 11.69 7.26
N HIS A 349 5.64 11.56 7.77
CA HIS A 349 6.04 10.40 8.59
C HIS A 349 5.27 10.36 9.93
N PRO A 350 4.83 9.19 10.45
CA PRO A 350 5.17 7.82 10.02
C PRO A 350 4.26 7.12 8.99
N ALA A 351 2.99 7.50 8.83
CA ALA A 351 2.12 6.93 7.79
C ALA A 351 0.95 7.89 7.55
N CYS A 352 1.27 9.10 7.11
CA CYS A 352 0.30 10.18 6.95
C CYS A 352 0.65 11.04 5.74
N GLY A 353 -0.08 12.12 5.54
CA GLY A 353 0.19 13.10 4.50
C GLY A 353 -0.18 14.51 4.93
N GLN A 354 0.25 15.47 4.13
CA GLN A 354 -0.10 16.88 4.26
C GLN A 354 -0.26 17.50 2.88
N GLU A 355 -0.96 18.63 2.80
CA GLU A 355 -1.05 19.42 1.57
C GLU A 355 0.35 19.78 1.06
N ARG A 356 0.55 19.70 -0.26
CA ARG A 356 1.75 20.17 -0.92
C ARG A 356 1.43 21.47 -1.65
N ILE A 357 1.97 22.57 -1.15
CA ILE A 357 1.71 23.93 -1.64
C ILE A 357 2.95 24.45 -2.36
N THR A 358 2.85 24.72 -3.65
CA THR A 358 3.93 25.38 -4.40
C THR A 358 4.17 26.79 -3.87
N THR A 359 5.36 27.04 -3.30
CA THR A 359 5.69 28.32 -2.65
C THR A 359 6.51 29.26 -3.54
N GLY A 360 7.25 28.70 -4.50
CA GLY A 360 8.06 29.45 -5.43
C GLY A 360 7.38 29.69 -6.79
N ALA A 361 8.20 29.94 -7.81
CA ALA A 361 7.72 30.20 -9.17
C ALA A 361 7.22 28.93 -9.87
N ARG A 362 7.72 27.75 -9.48
CA ARG A 362 7.35 26.44 -10.05
C ARG A 362 7.37 25.39 -8.95
N ILE A 363 6.70 24.26 -9.17
CA ILE A 363 6.80 23.12 -8.26
C ILE A 363 8.25 22.62 -8.15
N ASP A 364 8.64 22.15 -6.98
CA ASP A 364 9.94 21.51 -6.79
C ASP A 364 9.99 20.14 -7.46
N ILE A 365 11.17 19.77 -7.96
CA ILE A 365 11.43 18.40 -8.43
C ILE A 365 11.50 17.48 -7.20
N GLY A 366 10.89 16.29 -7.30
CA GLY A 366 10.87 15.30 -6.22
C GLY A 366 9.57 15.26 -5.42
N ALA A 367 9.59 14.44 -4.37
CA ALA A 367 8.43 14.10 -3.54
C ALA A 367 7.94 15.25 -2.65
N TYR A 368 8.85 16.12 -2.23
CA TYR A 368 8.61 17.18 -1.24
C TYR A 368 8.73 18.56 -1.86
N GLU A 369 7.92 19.49 -1.38
CA GLU A 369 8.06 20.91 -1.66
C GLU A 369 8.81 21.62 -0.53
N PHE A 370 9.91 22.29 -0.84
CA PHE A 370 10.67 23.08 0.12
C PHE A 370 9.80 24.23 0.65
N GLY A 371 9.56 24.21 1.97
CA GLY A 371 8.71 25.19 2.64
C GLY A 371 7.23 25.12 2.25
N GLY A 372 6.81 24.13 1.46
CA GLY A 372 5.45 23.96 0.93
C GLY A 372 4.55 23.00 1.70
N ALA A 373 5.02 22.50 2.84
CA ALA A 373 4.21 21.69 3.76
C ALA A 373 3.00 22.50 4.27
N GLY A 374 1.80 22.10 3.84
CA GLY A 374 0.53 22.73 4.22
C GLY A 374 -0.20 22.01 5.34
N SER A 375 -1.54 21.98 5.27
CA SER A 375 -2.36 21.39 6.33
C SER A 375 -2.15 19.87 6.42
N PRO A 376 -1.96 19.29 7.62
CA PRO A 376 -1.88 17.84 7.77
C PRO A 376 -3.24 17.18 7.49
N LEU A 377 -3.20 15.97 6.93
CA LEU A 377 -4.37 15.12 6.76
C LEU A 377 -4.81 14.50 8.09
N VAL A 378 -6.07 14.05 8.14
CA VAL A 378 -6.58 13.24 9.25
C VAL A 378 -6.31 11.77 8.93
N CYS A 379 -5.30 11.20 9.60
CA CYS A 379 -4.75 9.86 9.30
C CYS A 379 -5.09 8.81 10.37
N GLN A 380 -6.01 9.12 11.30
CA GLN A 380 -6.42 8.23 12.39
C GLN A 380 -7.53 7.27 12.00
#